data_AF-A0A1H2YTZ2-F1
#
_entry.id   AF-A0A1H2YTZ2-F1
#
_cell.length_a   1.000
_cell.length_b   1.000
_cell.length_c   1.000
_cell.angle_alpha   90.00
_cell.angle_beta   90.00
_cell.angle_gamma   90.00
#
_symmetry.space_group_name_H-M   'P 1'
#
loop_
_entity.id
_entity.type
_entity.pdbx_description
1 polymer ?
#
loop_
_entity_poly.entity_id
_entity_poly.type
_entity_poly.pdbx_seq_one_letter_code
_entity_poly.pdbx_strand_id
1 'polypeptide(L)' 'MEVQAAFGYALHLAQAGGKHDQAKPLKGFGGAGVLEIVEDRQGDTYRAIYTVRYAEALYVLHCFQKKSVSGSATPPA' A
#
# COMPACT_ATOMS: atom_id res chain seq x y z
N MET A 1 -7.08 -4.30 14.08
CA MET A 1 -6.68 -2.87 14.03
C MET A 1 -7.54 -2.17 13.00
N GLU A 2 -7.87 -0.90 13.19
CA GLU A 2 -8.55 -0.12 12.15
C GLU A 2 -7.59 0.10 10.96
N VAL A 3 -8.10 0.08 9.73
CA VAL A 3 -7.28 0.12 8.50
C VAL A 3 -6.36 1.34 8.48
N GLN A 4 -6.87 2.49 8.96
CA GLN A 4 -6.09 3.73 9.02
C GLN A 4 -4.89 3.63 9.98
N ALA A 5 -5.04 2.93 11.11
CA ALA A 5 -3.96 2.74 12.07
C ALA A 5 -2.88 1.81 11.51
N ALA A 6 -3.31 0.75 10.80
CA ALA A 6 -2.40 -0.18 10.13
C ALA A 6 -1.53 0.53 9.08
N PHE A 7 -2.19 1.26 8.17
CA PHE A 7 -1.48 2.04 7.14
C PHE A 7 -0.63 3.14 7.76
N GLY A 8 -1.13 3.86 8.76
CA GLY A 8 -0.37 4.91 9.45
C GLY A 8 0.92 4.38 10.06
N TYR A 9 0.87 3.23 10.74
CA TYR A 9 2.06 2.59 11.29
C TYR A 9 3.05 2.14 10.21
N ALA A 10 2.55 1.50 9.14
CA ALA A 10 3.40 1.05 8.04
C ALA A 10 4.09 2.20 7.30
N LEU A 11 3.38 3.31 7.07
CA LEU A 11 3.91 4.51 6.46
C LEU A 11 4.92 5.21 7.37
N HIS A 12 4.64 5.26 8.68
CA HIS A 12 5.58 5.80 9.66
C HIS A 12 6.90 5.01 9.69
N LEU A 13 6.83 3.68 9.70
CA LEU A 13 8.04 2.84 9.58
C LEU A 13 8.81 3.13 8.29
N ALA A 14 8.11 3.28 7.16
CA ALA A 14 8.75 3.60 5.89
C ALA A 14 9.43 4.98 5.90
N GLN A 15 8.83 5.98 6.55
CA GLN A 15 9.45 7.30 6.75
C GLN A 15 10.70 7.22 7.63
N ALA A 16 10.72 6.33 8.61
CA ALA A 16 11.89 6.08 9.47
C ALA A 16 12.99 5.24 8.80
N GLY A 17 12.86 4.93 7.51
CA GLY A 17 13.80 4.09 6.75
C GLY A 17 13.61 2.59 6.96
N GLY A 18 12.60 2.19 7.72
CA GLY A 18 12.20 0.80 7.89
C GLY A 18 11.28 0.32 6.76
N LYS A 19 10.84 -0.93 6.88
CA LYS A 19 9.86 -1.51 5.97
C LYS A 19 8.90 -2.37 6.76
N HIS A 20 7.61 -2.07 6.67
CA HIS A 20 6.57 -2.89 7.28
C HIS A 20 6.51 -4.28 6.61
N ASP A 21 6.24 -5.33 7.38
CA ASP A 21 6.29 -6.72 6.89
C ASP A 21 5.32 -6.99 5.73
N GLN A 22 4.17 -6.31 5.73
CA GLN A 22 3.18 -6.42 4.65
C GLN A 22 3.48 -5.52 3.44
N ALA A 23 4.46 -4.61 3.53
CA ALA A 23 4.83 -3.75 2.42
C ALA A 23 5.57 -4.55 1.35
N LYS A 24 5.02 -4.60 0.14
CA LYS A 24 5.62 -5.35 -0.98
C LYS A 24 5.74 -4.48 -2.23
N PRO A 25 6.76 -4.70 -3.08
CA PRO A 25 6.86 -4.01 -4.35
C PRO A 25 5.60 -4.21 -5.19
N LEU A 26 5.07 -3.12 -5.74
CA LEU A 26 3.94 -3.17 -6.64
C LEU A 26 4.40 -3.75 -7.99
N LYS A 27 3.81 -4.88 -8.39
CA LYS A 27 4.13 -5.54 -9.67
C LYS A 27 3.86 -4.60 -10.85
N GLY A 28 4.71 -4.68 -11.88
CA GLY A 28 4.56 -3.90 -13.12
C GLY A 28 5.21 -2.52 -13.10
N PHE A 29 5.64 -2.02 -11.94
CA PHE A 29 6.48 -0.84 -11.82
C PHE A 29 7.93 -1.33 -11.69
N GLY A 30 8.77 -1.08 -12.70
CA GLY A 30 10.09 -1.70 -12.90
C GLY A 30 11.14 -1.44 -11.81
N GLY A 31 10.92 -1.95 -10.60
CA GLY A 31 11.81 -1.87 -9.43
C GLY A 31 11.04 -1.74 -8.12
N ALA A 32 11.75 -1.76 -6.98
CA ALA A 32 11.17 -1.59 -5.64
C ALA A 32 10.78 -0.13 -5.29
N GLY A 33 10.67 0.75 -6.29
CA GLY A 33 10.39 2.17 -6.09
C GLY A 33 8.96 2.49 -5.69
N VAL A 34 8.01 1.60 -6.02
CA VAL A 34 6.60 1.72 -5.63
C VAL A 34 6.25 0.49 -4.80
N LEU A 35 5.71 0.71 -3.61
CA LEU A 35 5.29 -0.33 -2.69
C LEU A 35 3.79 -0.23 -2.44
N GLU A 36 3.21 -1.37 -2.09
CA GLU A 36 1.84 -1.48 -1.62
C GLU A 36 1.79 -2.09 -0.22
N ILE A 37 0.86 -1.60 0.61
CA ILE A 37 0.39 -2.27 1.83
C ILE A 37 -1.03 -2.75 1.54
N VAL A 38 -1.32 -3.98 1.95
CA VAL A 38 -2.65 -4.60 1.80
C VAL A 38 -3.19 -4.90 3.19
N GLU A 39 -4.40 -4.46 3.47
CA GLU A 39 -5.08 -4.75 4.73
C GLU A 39 -6.51 -5.21 4.53
N ASP A 40 -6.89 -6.27 5.23
CA ASP A 40 -8.22 -6.84 5.18
C ASP A 40 -9.00 -6.49 6.45
N ARG A 41 -10.23 -5.98 6.29
CA ARG A 41 -11.10 -5.61 7.40
C ARG A 41 -12.55 -5.92 7.06
N GLN A 42 -13.17 -6.81 7.86
CA GLN A 42 -14.60 -7.13 7.77
C GLN A 42 -15.07 -7.59 6.38
N GLY A 43 -14.22 -8.32 5.64
CA GLY A 43 -14.54 -8.81 4.30
C GLY A 43 -14.17 -7.85 3.17
N ASP A 44 -13.73 -6.63 3.50
CA ASP A 44 -13.18 -5.67 2.55
C ASP A 44 -11.66 -5.69 2.55
N THR A 45 -11.06 -5.57 1.36
CA THR A 45 -9.61 -5.41 1.18
C THR A 45 -9.30 -3.96 0.84
N TYR A 46 -8.33 -3.38 1.53
CA TYR A 46 -7.84 -2.02 1.32
C TYR A 46 -6.38 -2.07 0.88
N ARG A 47 -5.98 -1.11 0.04
CA ARG A 47 -4.60 -0.96 -0.41
C ARG A 47 -4.15 0.47 -0.26
N ALA A 48 -2.92 0.64 0.25
CA ALA A 48 -2.18 1.90 0.22
C ALA A 48 -0.96 1.73 -0.69
N ILE A 49 -0.85 2.57 -1.72
CA ILE A 49 0.28 2.58 -2.65
C ILE A 49 1.12 3.81 -2.34
N TYR A 50 2.42 3.62 -2.19
CA TYR A 50 3.35 4.68 -1.88
C TYR A 50 4.72 4.50 -2.55
N THR A 51 5.50 5.58 -2.61
CA THR A 51 6.87 5.55 -3.10
C THR A 51 7.82 6.19 -2.09
N VAL A 52 9.02 5.60 -2.00
CA VAL A 52 10.16 6.08 -1.21
C VAL A 52 11.33 6.51 -2.12
N ARG A 53 11.05 6.77 -3.39
CA ARG A 53 12.08 7.11 -4.39
C ARG A 53 12.76 8.45 -4.10
N TYR A 54 12.07 9.34 -3.40
CA TYR A 54 12.56 10.68 -3.08
C TYR A 54 13.10 10.70 -1.66
N ALA A 55 14.33 11.17 -1.49
CA ALA A 55 15.04 11.12 -0.21
C ALA A 55 14.37 11.93 0.90
N GLU A 56 13.65 12.99 0.53
CA GLU A 56 13.09 13.96 1.48
C GLU A 56 11.71 13.55 2.03
N ALA A 57 10.95 12.78 1.26
CA ALA A 57 9.57 12.46 1.62
C ALA A 57 9.08 11.15 0.99
N LEU A 58 8.24 10.47 1.76
CA LEU A 58 7.37 9.41 1.26
C LEU A 58 6.15 10.04 0.61
N TYR A 59 5.76 9.53 -0.55
CA TYR A 59 4.55 9.96 -1.25
C TYR A 59 3.54 8.84 -1.28
N VAL A 60 2.36 9.08 -0.70
CA VAL A 60 1.19 8.20 -0.86
C VAL A 60 0.54 8.52 -2.19
N LEU A 61 0.56 7.57 -3.11
CA LEU A 61 0.01 7.73 -4.46
C LEU A 61 -1.50 7.49 -4.45
N HIS A 62 -1.95 6.47 -3.73
CA HIS A 62 -3.38 6.16 -3.62
C HIS A 62 -3.68 5.29 -2.40
N CYS A 63 -4.80 5.55 -1.72
CA CYS A 63 -5.37 4.67 -0.70
C CYS A 63 -6.82 4.38 -1.09
N PHE A 64 -7.16 3.10 -1.23
CA PHE A 64 -8.48 2.71 -1.73
C PHE A 64 -8.93 1.38 -1.18
N GLN A 65 -10.24 1.23 -1.03
CA GLN A 65 -10.89 -0.07 -0.90
C GLN A 65 -10.92 -0.73 -2.27
N LYS A 66 -10.44 -1.97 -2.37
CA LYS A 66 -10.60 -2.79 -3.56
C LYS A 66 -12.08 -3.08 -3.75
N LYS A 67 -12.68 -2.45 -4.75
CA LYS A 67 -14.01 -2.79 -5.24
C LYS A 67 -13.88 -3.97 -6.19
N SER A 68 -14.10 -5.20 -5.74
CA SER A 68 -14.22 -6.35 -6.65
C SER A 68 -15.60 -6.99 -6.55
N VAL A 69 -16.24 -7.20 -7.70
CA VAL A 69 -17.44 -8.03 -7.85
C VAL A 69 -17.06 -9.53 -7.88
N SER A 70 -15.79 -9.87 -8.20
CA SER A 70 -15.19 -11.19 -7.98
C SER A 70 -13.65 -11.15 -8.15
N GLY A 71 -12.92 -11.93 -7.35
CA GLY A 71 -11.48 -12.23 -7.55
C GLY A 71 -10.48 -11.12 -7.18
N SER A 72 -9.18 -11.44 -7.19
CA SER A 72 -8.06 -10.53 -6.91
C SER A 72 -7.69 -9.60 -8.08
N ALA A 73 -8.48 -9.61 -9.15
CA ALA A 73 -8.21 -8.83 -10.36
C ALA A 73 -8.49 -7.34 -10.12
N THR A 74 -7.58 -6.50 -10.60
CA THR A 74 -7.79 -5.06 -10.72
C THR A 74 -8.73 -4.81 -11.90
N PRO A 75 -9.79 -3.99 -11.76
CA PRO A 75 -10.66 -3.64 -12.87
C PRO A 75 -9.88 -2.96 -14.00
N PRO A 76 -10.18 -3.24 -15.29
CA PRO A 76 -9.57 -2.50 -16.40
C PRO A 76 -10.01 -1.04 -16.38
N ALA A 77 -9.12 -0.17 -16.86
CA ALA A 77 -9.33 1.27 -17.02
C ALA A 77 -10.32 1.58 -18.16
#